data_AF-A0A951CPS9-F1
#
_entry.id   AF-A0A951CPS9-F1
#
_cell.length_a   1.000
_cell.length_b   1.000
_cell.length_c   1.000
_cell.angle_alpha   90.00
_cell.angle_beta   90.00
_cell.angle_gamma   90.00
#
_symmetry.space_group_name_H-M   'P 1'
#
loop_
_entity.id
_entity.type
_entity.pdbx_description
1 polymer ?
#
loop_
_entity_poly.entity_id
_entity_poly.type
_entity_poly.pdbx_seq_one_letter_code
_entity_poly.pdbx_strand_id
1 'polypeptide(L)'
;MSLPRQSVWPIKLTAEQEPFLAVRSLATNYASGYGTELHQHPWHQFLYAVSGAMTVTTKQSSWIIPTGRAIFIPAGCSHAIRMWGMVKMRTLYFSPALSGFEAGQSRAGPDCHREPDCCVVDVAPLLRELILRAIERSGLDS
;
A
#
# COMPACT_ATOMS: atom_id res chain seq x y z
N MET A 1 -2.32 -26.78 -2.28
CA MET A 1 -2.33 -26.30 -0.87
C MET A 1 -2.90 -24.89 -0.85
N SER A 2 -4.08 -24.72 -0.26
CA SER A 2 -4.69 -23.39 -0.10
C SER A 2 -3.96 -22.67 1.02
N LEU A 3 -3.42 -21.48 0.72
CA LEU A 3 -2.71 -20.67 1.69
C LEU A 3 -3.66 -20.15 2.77
N PRO A 4 -3.24 -19.97 4.03
CA PRO A 4 -4.09 -19.37 5.06
C PRO A 4 -4.44 -17.94 4.63
N ARG A 5 -5.71 -17.75 4.24
CA ARG A 5 -6.30 -16.48 3.82
C ARG A 5 -6.67 -15.68 5.05
N GLN A 6 -6.28 -14.41 5.10
CA GLN A 6 -6.77 -13.48 6.09
C GLN A 6 -7.32 -12.24 5.39
N SER A 7 -8.64 -12.06 5.45
CA SER A 7 -9.29 -10.80 5.11
C SER A 7 -9.19 -9.86 6.30
N VAL A 8 -8.02 -9.25 6.49
CA VAL A 8 -7.88 -8.16 7.46
C VAL A 8 -7.78 -6.89 6.64
N TRP A 9 -8.95 -6.37 6.28
CA TRP A 9 -9.07 -5.02 5.78
C TRP A 9 -9.43 -4.10 6.96
N PRO A 10 -8.48 -3.39 7.59
CA PRO A 10 -8.76 -2.62 8.80
C PRO A 10 -9.41 -1.25 8.52
N ILE A 11 -9.31 -0.70 7.30
CA ILE A 11 -9.69 0.70 7.02
C ILE A 11 -11.05 0.80 6.34
N LYS A 12 -12.13 0.83 7.13
CA LYS A 12 -13.49 1.01 6.58
C LYS A 12 -13.84 2.46 6.29
N LEU A 13 -13.17 3.42 6.94
CA LEU A 13 -13.46 4.84 6.81
C LEU A 13 -12.68 5.47 5.65
N THR A 14 -13.34 6.34 4.89
CA THR A 14 -12.72 7.11 3.81
C THR A 14 -11.98 8.33 4.37
N ALA A 15 -11.12 8.94 3.55
CA ALA A 15 -10.43 10.16 3.95
C ALA A 15 -11.39 11.34 4.18
N GLU A 16 -12.51 11.40 3.46
CA GLU A 16 -13.55 12.41 3.66
C GLU A 16 -14.25 12.26 5.01
N GLN A 17 -14.36 11.03 5.51
CA GLN A 17 -14.93 10.75 6.82
C GLN A 17 -13.97 11.10 7.96
N GLU A 18 -12.69 11.35 7.65
CA GLU A 18 -11.63 11.64 8.63
C GLU A 18 -10.76 12.82 8.16
N PRO A 19 -11.35 14.01 8.02
CA PRO A 19 -10.71 15.14 7.31
C PRO A 19 -9.45 15.68 8.01
N PHE A 20 -9.24 15.36 9.29
CA PHE A 20 -8.07 15.75 10.06
C PHE A 20 -6.93 14.73 10.02
N LEU A 21 -7.16 13.52 9.47
CA LEU A 21 -6.19 12.44 9.47
C LEU A 21 -5.44 12.36 8.14
N ALA A 22 -4.23 12.90 8.16
CA ALA A 22 -3.41 13.01 6.96
C ALA A 22 -2.77 11.69 6.52
N VAL A 23 -2.23 10.97 7.51
CA VAL A 23 -1.49 9.73 7.31
C VAL A 23 -1.96 8.71 8.33
N ARG A 24 -2.28 7.51 7.86
CA ARG A 24 -2.49 6.31 8.69
C ARG A 24 -1.30 5.38 8.52
N SER A 25 -0.99 4.57 9.53
CA SER A 25 0.10 3.59 9.41
C SER A 25 -0.28 2.23 9.99
N LEU A 26 0.20 1.16 9.37
CA LEU A 26 -0.01 -0.21 9.83
C LEU A 26 1.29 -1.00 9.71
N ALA A 27 1.60 -1.73 10.78
CA ALA A 27 2.68 -2.71 10.80
C ALA A 27 2.13 -4.10 10.98
N THR A 28 2.48 -4.99 10.06
CA THR A 28 2.14 -6.40 10.18
C THR A 28 3.33 -7.26 9.83
N ASN A 29 3.44 -8.41 10.48
CA ASN A 29 4.45 -9.41 10.18
C ASN A 29 3.75 -10.66 9.67
N TYR A 30 4.20 -11.18 8.53
CA TYR A 30 3.59 -12.33 7.87
C TYR A 30 4.62 -13.42 7.64
N ALA A 31 4.17 -14.68 7.78
CA ALA A 31 4.94 -15.82 7.33
C ALA A 31 4.83 -15.99 5.80
N SER A 32 5.70 -16.83 5.23
CA SER A 32 5.72 -17.09 3.80
C SER A 32 4.41 -17.75 3.36
N GLY A 33 3.92 -17.38 2.17
CA GLY A 33 2.68 -17.91 1.63
C GLY A 33 1.42 -17.19 2.13
N TYR A 34 1.51 -16.29 3.10
CA TYR A 34 0.37 -15.41 3.41
C TYR A 34 0.07 -14.47 2.23
N GLY A 35 -1.15 -13.96 2.18
CA GLY A 35 -1.55 -12.98 1.18
C GLY A 35 -2.95 -12.46 1.42
N THR A 36 -3.33 -11.49 0.59
CA THR A 36 -4.66 -10.92 0.56
C THR A 36 -5.40 -11.41 -0.68
N GLU A 37 -6.73 -11.43 -0.61
CA GLU A 37 -7.56 -11.51 -1.82
C GLU A 37 -7.46 -10.21 -2.62
N LEU A 38 -8.01 -10.21 -3.84
CA LEU A 38 -8.17 -9.00 -4.63
C LEU A 38 -9.10 -8.04 -3.89
N HIS A 39 -8.64 -6.82 -3.62
CA HIS A 39 -9.38 -5.79 -2.92
C HIS A 39 -8.94 -4.39 -3.38
N GLN A 40 -9.66 -3.36 -2.94
CA GLN A 40 -9.32 -1.97 -3.18
C GLN A 40 -9.79 -1.11 -2.01
N HIS A 41 -9.30 0.12 -1.94
CA HIS A 41 -9.60 1.00 -0.82
C HIS A 41 -9.50 2.49 -1.20
N PRO A 42 -10.13 3.39 -0.42
CA PRO A 42 -10.25 4.80 -0.78
C PRO A 42 -9.02 5.64 -0.39
N TRP A 43 -7.89 5.02 -0.01
CA TRP A 43 -6.67 5.71 0.39
C TRP A 43 -5.53 5.41 -0.58
N HIS A 44 -4.58 6.32 -0.76
CA HIS A 44 -3.32 5.92 -1.38
C HIS A 44 -2.53 5.07 -0.40
N GLN A 45 -1.89 4.00 -0.87
CA GLN A 45 -1.10 3.12 -0.02
C GLN A 45 0.36 3.12 -0.45
N PHE A 46 1.26 3.35 0.50
CA PHE A 46 2.70 3.18 0.33
C PHE A 46 3.14 1.96 1.13
N LEU A 47 3.40 0.87 0.43
CA LEU A 47 3.66 -0.45 0.99
C LEU A 47 5.15 -0.76 0.95
N TYR A 48 5.79 -0.90 2.11
CA TYR A 48 7.24 -1.08 2.28
C TYR A 48 7.61 -2.45 2.86
N ALA A 49 8.57 -3.13 2.23
CA ALA A 49 9.14 -4.39 2.72
C ALA A 49 10.38 -4.13 3.59
N VAL A 50 10.26 -4.27 4.92
CA VAL A 50 11.41 -4.20 5.83
C VAL A 50 12.26 -5.46 5.77
N SER A 51 11.63 -6.62 5.56
CA SER A 51 12.28 -7.91 5.32
C SER A 51 11.40 -8.80 4.46
N GLY A 52 11.99 -9.84 3.87
CA GLY A 52 11.28 -10.72 2.94
C GLY A 52 10.99 -10.03 1.60
N ALA A 53 10.06 -10.57 0.83
CA ALA A 53 9.57 -9.95 -0.39
C ALA A 53 8.06 -10.07 -0.51
N MET A 54 7.46 -9.17 -1.30
CA MET A 54 6.03 -9.20 -1.61
C MET A 54 5.83 -9.19 -3.11
N THR A 55 4.80 -9.88 -3.60
CA THR A 55 4.27 -9.66 -4.94
C THR A 55 2.98 -8.87 -4.82
N VAL A 56 2.88 -7.75 -5.52
CA VAL A 56 1.63 -6.99 -5.67
C VAL A 56 1.12 -7.21 -7.07
N THR A 57 -0.14 -7.61 -7.21
CA THR A 57 -0.76 -7.88 -8.51
C THR A 57 -2.04 -7.06 -8.64
N THR A 58 -2.16 -6.33 -9.73
CA THR A 58 -3.41 -5.70 -10.20
C THR A 58 -3.96 -6.49 -11.38
N LYS A 59 -5.08 -6.05 -11.96
CA LYS A 59 -5.62 -6.66 -13.19
C LYS A 59 -4.62 -6.61 -14.36
N GLN A 60 -3.78 -5.59 -14.41
CA GLN A 60 -2.98 -5.24 -15.59
C GLN A 60 -1.50 -5.54 -15.41
N SER A 61 -1.02 -5.68 -14.18
CA SER A 61 0.42 -5.73 -13.88
C SER A 61 0.73 -6.44 -12.57
N SER A 62 1.97 -6.89 -12.43
CA SER A 62 2.47 -7.49 -11.20
C SER A 62 3.89 -7.00 -10.92
N TRP A 63 4.16 -6.68 -9.66
CA TRP A 63 5.44 -6.16 -9.18
C TRP A 63 5.98 -7.04 -8.06
N ILE A 64 7.29 -7.30 -8.09
CA ILE A 64 8.01 -7.88 -6.96
C ILE A 64 8.64 -6.76 -6.16
N ILE A 65 8.32 -6.71 -4.87
CA ILE A 65 8.80 -5.71 -3.90
C ILE A 65 9.77 -6.42 -2.96
N PRO A 66 11.08 -6.40 -3.26
CA PRO A 66 12.08 -7.01 -2.39
C PRO A 66 12.32 -6.17 -1.13
N THR A 67 13.07 -6.74 -0.19
CA THR A 67 13.52 -6.04 1.03
C THR A 67 14.17 -4.69 0.68
N GLY A 68 13.76 -3.64 1.39
CA GLY A 68 14.28 -2.29 1.18
C GLY A 68 13.60 -1.52 0.05
N ARG A 69 12.60 -2.10 -0.63
CA ARG A 69 11.78 -1.41 -1.65
C ARG A 69 10.36 -1.19 -1.17
N ALA A 70 9.70 -0.22 -1.79
CA ALA A 70 8.29 0.05 -1.59
C ALA A 70 7.54 0.10 -2.93
N ILE A 71 6.22 0.06 -2.85
CA ILE A 71 5.31 0.35 -3.96
C ILE A 71 4.26 1.35 -3.50
N PHE A 72 3.98 2.33 -4.35
CA PHE A 72 2.82 3.18 -4.24
C PHE A 72 1.67 2.55 -5.01
N ILE A 73 0.55 2.38 -4.33
CA ILE A 73 -0.70 1.82 -4.83
C ILE A 73 -1.75 2.93 -4.72
N PRO A 74 -2.26 3.45 -5.84
CA PRO A 74 -3.24 4.52 -5.80
C PRO A 74 -4.57 4.11 -5.15
N ALA A 75 -5.29 5.09 -4.59
CA ALA A 75 -6.66 4.89 -4.12
C ALA A 75 -7.53 4.33 -5.25
N GLY A 76 -8.41 3.39 -4.92
CA GLY A 76 -9.29 2.71 -5.87
C GLY A 76 -8.61 1.66 -6.76
N CYS A 77 -7.27 1.50 -6.69
CA CYS A 77 -6.58 0.46 -7.44
C CYS A 77 -6.90 -0.93 -6.86
N SER A 78 -7.55 -1.79 -7.65
CA SER A 78 -7.79 -3.19 -7.29
C SER A 78 -6.49 -4.00 -7.32
N HIS A 79 -6.07 -4.53 -6.17
CA HIS A 79 -4.82 -5.25 -6.02
C HIS A 79 -4.91 -6.42 -5.01
N ALA A 80 -3.96 -7.35 -5.13
CA ALA A 80 -3.72 -8.44 -4.19
C ALA A 80 -2.23 -8.50 -3.84
N ILE A 81 -1.91 -8.94 -2.62
CA ILE A 81 -0.53 -9.03 -2.12
C ILE A 81 -0.22 -10.47 -1.73
N ARG A 82 0.96 -10.96 -2.09
CA ARG A 82 1.50 -12.27 -1.68
C ARG A 82 2.84 -12.11 -1.00
N MET A 83 3.04 -12.82 0.10
CA MET A 83 4.22 -12.74 0.95
C MET A 83 5.20 -13.89 0.67
N TRP A 84 6.48 -13.56 0.55
CA TRP A 84 7.57 -14.51 0.28
C TRP A 84 8.65 -14.41 1.37
N GLY A 85 8.88 -15.53 2.07
CA GLY A 85 9.73 -15.56 3.24
C GLY A 85 9.08 -14.94 4.48
N MET A 86 9.86 -14.61 5.49
CA MET A 86 9.37 -13.87 6.67
C MET A 86 9.29 -12.37 6.35
N VAL A 87 8.07 -11.88 6.15
CA VAL A 87 7.82 -10.51 5.72
C VAL A 87 7.51 -9.62 6.91
N LYS A 88 8.31 -8.58 7.11
CA LYS A 88 7.96 -7.44 7.97
C LYS A 88 7.44 -6.33 7.06
N MET A 89 6.12 -6.16 7.04
CA MET A 89 5.43 -5.20 6.20
C MET A 89 5.16 -3.92 6.99
N ARG A 90 5.47 -2.77 6.39
CA ARG A 90 5.10 -1.45 6.93
C ARG A 90 4.34 -0.70 5.84
N THR A 91 3.19 -0.17 6.16
CA THR A 91 2.37 0.52 5.17
C THR A 91 1.91 1.85 5.72
N LEU A 92 2.00 2.89 4.90
CA LEU A 92 1.41 4.20 5.15
C LEU A 92 0.23 4.37 4.21
N TYR A 93 -0.85 4.96 4.70
CA TYR A 93 -2.00 5.35 3.88
C TYR A 93 -2.16 6.87 3.91
N PHE A 94 -2.35 7.47 2.74
CA PHE A 94 -2.48 8.92 2.58
C PHE A 94 -3.86 9.27 2.03
N SER A 95 -4.42 10.36 2.54
CA SER A 95 -5.66 10.91 1.99
C SER A 95 -5.43 11.33 0.53
N PRO A 96 -6.33 10.97 -0.42
CA PRO A 96 -6.27 11.48 -1.78
C PRO A 96 -6.26 13.01 -1.85
N ALA A 97 -6.92 13.69 -0.92
CA ALA A 97 -6.94 15.15 -0.86
C ALA A 97 -5.59 15.79 -0.51
N LEU A 98 -4.66 15.05 0.11
CA LEU A 98 -3.32 15.55 0.44
C LEU A 98 -2.31 15.32 -0.68
N SER A 99 -2.68 14.53 -1.66
CA SER A 99 -1.81 14.23 -2.78
C SER A 99 -1.80 15.42 -3.74
N GLY A 100 -0.76 16.25 -3.64
CA GLY A 100 -0.25 16.99 -4.81
C GLY A 100 0.31 16.02 -5.88
N PHE A 101 0.40 14.74 -5.54
CA PHE A 101 0.45 13.64 -6.48
C PHE A 101 -0.92 13.54 -7.17
N GLU A 102 -1.00 14.16 -8.34
CA GLU A 102 -1.93 13.79 -9.40
C GLU A 102 -1.59 12.38 -9.93
N ALA A 103 -1.47 11.38 -9.04
CA ALA A 103 -1.13 10.02 -9.36
C ALA A 103 -2.35 9.36 -10.00
N GLY A 104 -2.49 9.58 -11.31
CA GLY A 104 -3.57 9.01 -12.10
C GLY A 104 -4.36 10.01 -12.93
N GLN A 105 -4.11 11.33 -12.85
CA GLN A 105 -4.56 12.22 -13.91
C GLN A 105 -3.65 11.95 -15.11
N SER A 106 -4.11 11.02 -15.94
CA SER A 106 -3.54 10.73 -17.24
C SER A 106 -3.31 12.05 -17.97
N ARG A 107 -2.16 12.21 -18.63
CA ARG A 107 -1.96 13.31 -19.61
C ARG A 107 -2.87 13.15 -20.84
N ALA A 108 -3.70 12.11 -20.86
CA ALA A 108 -4.72 11.90 -21.85
C ALA A 108 -6.06 12.44 -21.35
N GLY A 109 -6.85 12.98 -22.28
CA GLY A 109 -8.01 13.82 -22.01
C GLY A 109 -9.11 13.15 -21.18
N PRO A 110 -10.18 13.91 -20.84
CA PRO A 110 -11.24 13.51 -19.93
C PRO A 110 -11.97 12.20 -20.26
N ASP A 111 -11.78 11.65 -21.47
CA ASP A 111 -12.46 10.46 -21.97
C ASP A 111 -11.66 9.15 -21.86
N CYS A 112 -10.40 9.20 -21.36
CA CYS A 112 -9.61 7.99 -21.15
C CYS A 112 -9.70 7.48 -19.70
N HIS A 113 -10.52 6.46 -19.47
CA HIS A 113 -10.55 5.75 -18.18
C HIS A 113 -9.37 4.78 -18.09
N ARG A 114 -8.20 5.25 -17.64
CA ARG A 114 -7.06 4.38 -17.29
C ARG A 114 -7.06 4.18 -15.76
N GLU A 115 -6.95 2.93 -15.31
CA GLU A 115 -6.74 2.64 -13.89
C GLU A 115 -5.45 3.35 -13.41
N PRO A 116 -5.45 4.00 -12.24
CA PRO A 116 -4.28 4.71 -11.76
C PRO A 116 -3.12 3.72 -11.51
N ASP A 117 -1.96 4.00 -12.09
CA ASP A 117 -0.84 3.06 -12.15
C ASP A 117 -0.10 2.98 -10.81
N CYS A 118 0.21 1.75 -10.36
CA CYS A 118 1.14 1.55 -9.26
C CYS A 118 2.58 1.82 -9.71
N CYS A 119 3.42 2.31 -8.80
CA CYS A 119 4.84 2.52 -9.08
C CYS A 119 5.73 2.00 -7.95
N VAL A 120 6.80 1.31 -8.32
CA VAL A 120 7.84 0.91 -7.36
C VAL A 120 8.67 2.13 -7.00
N VAL A 121 8.92 2.31 -5.71
CA VAL A 121 9.62 3.47 -5.17
C VAL A 121 10.93 3.04 -4.52
N ASP A 122 12.01 3.72 -4.88
CA ASP A 122 13.30 3.64 -4.21
C ASP A 122 13.20 4.28 -2.83
N VAL A 123 13.52 3.51 -1.78
CA VAL A 123 13.43 4.00 -0.40
C VAL A 123 14.81 4.43 0.07
N ALA A 124 15.05 5.74 0.02
CA ALA A 124 16.27 6.33 0.58
C ALA A 124 16.36 6.12 2.10
N PRO A 125 17.56 6.11 2.70
CA PRO A 125 17.74 5.87 4.14
C PRO A 125 16.90 6.77 5.03
N LEU A 126 16.80 8.07 4.72
CA LEU A 126 15.96 9.00 5.49
C LEU A 126 14.47 8.62 5.42
N LEU A 127 13.97 8.29 4.22
CA LEU A 127 12.57 7.89 4.05
C LEU A 127 12.26 6.58 4.80
N ARG A 128 13.20 5.63 4.80
CA ARG A 128 13.09 4.42 5.62
C ARG A 128 12.85 4.76 7.09
N GLU A 129 13.69 5.61 7.67
CA GLU A 129 13.54 5.99 9.08
C GLU A 129 12.23 6.73 9.35
N LEU A 130 11.78 7.59 8.42
CA LEU A 130 10.49 8.26 8.53
C LEU A 130 9.31 7.27 8.54
N ILE A 131 9.32 6.26 7.66
CA ILE A 131 8.30 5.21 7.64
C ILE A 131 8.28 4.47 8.98
N LEU A 132 9.45 4.06 9.48
CA LEU A 132 9.54 3.32 10.74
C LEU A 132 9.06 4.16 11.94
N ARG A 133 9.40 5.45 11.98
CA ARG A 133 8.93 6.36 13.04
C ARG A 133 7.46 6.72 12.93
N ALA A 134 6.90 6.82 11.73
CA ALA A 134 5.46 7.01 11.54
C ALA A 134 4.68 5.80 12.09
N ILE A 135 5.17 4.59 11.80
CA ILE A 135 4.61 3.34 12.31
C ILE A 135 4.57 3.28 13.84
N GLU A 136 5.64 3.73 14.50
CA GLU A 136 5.71 3.78 15.97
C GLU A 136 4.72 4.78 16.59
N ARG A 137 4.29 5.80 15.84
CA ARG A 137 3.52 6.93 16.35
C ARG A 137 2.03 6.91 15.98
N SER A 138 1.65 6.18 14.93
CA SER A 138 0.35 6.35 14.27
C SER A 138 -0.25 5.01 13.86
N GLY A 139 -0.27 4.06 14.79
CA GLY A 139 -0.89 2.75 14.58
C GLY A 139 -2.36 2.88 14.23
N LEU A 140 -2.80 2.14 13.21
CA LEU A 140 -4.20 1.93 12.83
C LEU A 140 -5.07 1.30 13.93
N ASP A 141 -4.49 1.02 15.11
CA ASP A 141 -5.09 0.31 16.25
C ASP A 141 -5.09 1.13 17.55
N SER A 142 -5.07 2.47 17.50
CA SER A 142 -5.36 3.32 18.68
C SER A 142 -6.79 3.84 18.65
#